data_AF-A0A534NGB7-F1
#
_entry.id   AF-A0A534NGB7-F1
#
_cell.length_a   1.000
_cell.length_b   1.000
_cell.length_c   1.000
_cell.angle_alpha   90.00
_cell.angle_beta   90.00
_cell.angle_gamma   90.00
#
_symmetry.space_group_name_H-M   'P 1'
#
loop_
_entity.id
_entity.type
_entity.pdbx_description
1 polymer ?
#
loop_
_entity_poly.entity_id
_entity_poly.type
_entity_poly.pdbx_seq_one_letter_code
_entity_poly.pdbx_strand_id
1 'polypeptide(L)'
;MPVRLLAVALTSSLLLLGAPLEAQTVTAIRSSVKVRQTDKVPLASSIEIRAARNEFESFQVVVTAKSPLSAVTVIAPTLVLDGSPTTTIPSSELRLYREQNLYSMFQRVNRRAGTRET
;
A
#
# COMPACT_ATOMS: atom_id res chain seq x y z
N MET A 1 -0.45 -11.00 74.10
CA MET A 1 -0.43 -10.24 72.83
C MET A 1 -0.27 -11.23 71.68
N PRO A 2 -1.33 -11.55 70.90
CA PRO A 2 -1.23 -12.51 69.81
C PRO A 2 -1.10 -11.83 68.44
N VAL A 3 -0.18 -12.38 67.65
CA VAL A 3 0.09 -12.10 66.23
C VAL A 3 -1.13 -12.49 65.39
N ARG A 4 -1.50 -11.67 64.39
CA ARG A 4 -2.43 -12.06 63.33
C ARG A 4 -1.74 -12.07 61.98
N LEU A 5 -1.88 -13.23 61.34
CA LEU A 5 -1.34 -13.63 60.05
C LEU A 5 -2.13 -13.00 58.88
N LEU A 6 -1.40 -12.72 57.81
CA LEU A 6 -1.75 -12.94 56.39
C LEU A 6 -2.80 -12.04 55.71
N ALA A 7 -2.33 -11.26 54.72
CA ALA A 7 -2.98 -11.15 53.42
C ALA A 7 -1.92 -10.74 52.37
N VAL A 8 -1.23 -11.73 51.79
CA VAL A 8 -0.47 -11.52 50.55
C VAL A 8 -1.50 -11.46 49.43
N ALA A 9 -1.86 -10.26 49.01
CA ALA A 9 -2.70 -10.07 47.83
C ALA A 9 -1.86 -10.38 46.58
N LEU A 10 -1.98 -11.62 46.09
CA LEU A 10 -1.42 -12.04 44.82
C LEU A 10 -2.25 -11.41 43.69
N THR A 11 -1.96 -10.16 43.32
CA THR A 11 -2.53 -9.55 42.12
C THR A 11 -1.94 -10.26 40.90
N SER A 12 -2.68 -11.25 40.39
CA SER A 12 -2.40 -11.92 39.13
C SER A 12 -2.66 -10.93 37.99
N SER A 13 -1.61 -10.22 37.56
CA SER A 13 -1.64 -9.41 36.33
C SER A 13 -1.70 -10.36 35.14
N LEU A 14 -2.90 -10.57 34.60
CA LEU A 14 -3.12 -11.27 33.35
C LEU A 14 -2.50 -10.43 32.22
N LEU A 15 -1.25 -10.72 31.86
CA LEU A 15 -0.63 -10.18 30.66
C LEU A 15 -1.38 -10.75 29.45
N LEU A 16 -2.32 -9.98 28.90
CA LEU A 16 -2.76 -10.18 27.53
C LEU A 16 -1.55 -9.90 26.62
N LEU A 17 -0.87 -10.96 26.19
CA LEU A 17 0.03 -10.89 25.04
C LEU A 17 -0.84 -10.57 23.81
N GLY A 18 -1.10 -9.28 23.58
CA GLY A 18 -1.60 -8.81 22.31
C GLY A 18 -0.60 -9.17 21.24
N ALA A 19 -0.99 -10.01 20.28
CA ALA A 19 -0.18 -10.23 19.08
C ALA A 19 0.08 -8.86 18.44
N PRO A 20 1.32 -8.57 17.98
CA PRO A 20 1.58 -7.34 17.27
C PRO A 20 0.70 -7.33 16.02
N LEU A 21 -0.29 -6.43 15.99
CA LEU A 21 -1.03 -6.15 14.77
C LEU A 21 -0.02 -5.50 13.81
N GLU A 22 0.48 -6.29 12.87
CA GLU A 22 1.44 -5.81 11.88
C GLU A 22 0.78 -4.73 11.03
N ALA A 23 1.21 -3.49 11.20
CA ALA A 23 0.59 -2.34 10.57
C ALA A 23 0.80 -2.36 9.05
N GLN A 24 -0.30 -2.22 8.30
CA GLN A 24 -0.24 -1.88 6.88
C GLN A 24 0.27 -0.44 6.71
N THR A 25 1.06 -0.20 5.67
CA THR A 25 1.50 1.14 5.30
C THR A 25 0.89 1.56 3.98
N VAL A 26 0.57 2.85 3.87
CA VAL A 26 0.06 3.48 2.66
C VAL A 26 1.04 4.60 2.31
N THR A 27 1.54 4.60 1.08
CA THR A 27 2.47 5.62 0.60
C THR A 27 2.06 6.10 -0.78
N ALA A 28 2.26 7.38 -1.05
CA ALA A 28 2.03 7.99 -2.36
C ALA A 28 3.36 8.20 -3.09
N ILE A 29 3.44 7.79 -4.35
CA ILE A 29 4.65 7.90 -5.18
C ILE A 29 4.33 8.41 -6.58
N ARG A 30 5.36 8.91 -7.27
CA ARG A 30 5.24 9.38 -8.65
C ARG A 30 4.89 8.23 -9.60
N SER A 31 4.07 8.52 -10.60
CA SER A 31 3.64 7.56 -11.63
C SER A 31 4.79 6.93 -12.42
N SER A 32 5.92 7.61 -12.53
CA SER A 32 7.12 7.12 -13.24
C SER A 32 7.85 5.97 -12.54
N VAL A 33 7.51 5.66 -11.30
CA VAL A 33 8.17 4.60 -10.52
C VAL A 33 7.44 3.29 -10.74
N LYS A 34 8.15 2.27 -11.23
CA LYS A 34 7.60 0.91 -11.32
C LYS A 34 7.73 0.20 -9.98
N VAL A 35 6.62 -0.29 -9.42
CA VAL A 35 6.59 -1.03 -8.15
C VAL A 35 6.29 -2.50 -8.37
N ARG A 36 7.17 -3.37 -7.90
CA ARG A 36 7.01 -4.82 -7.85
C ARG A 36 6.61 -5.27 -6.45
N GLN A 37 6.02 -6.46 -6.35
CA GLN A 37 5.57 -7.02 -5.06
C GLN A 37 6.67 -7.15 -4.00
N THR A 38 7.94 -7.26 -4.41
CA THR A 38 9.09 -7.41 -3.51
C THR A 38 9.81 -6.10 -3.22
N ASP A 39 9.38 -5.00 -3.86
CA ASP A 39 10.09 -3.73 -3.75
C ASP A 39 9.83 -3.09 -2.38
N LYS A 40 10.89 -2.49 -1.82
CA LYS A 40 10.76 -1.62 -0.64
C LYS A 40 10.49 -0.21 -1.14
N VAL A 41 9.31 0.32 -0.82
CA VAL A 41 8.91 1.66 -1.24
C VAL A 41 9.14 2.64 -0.08
N PRO A 42 9.79 3.79 -0.31
CA PRO A 42 9.91 4.84 0.70
C PRO A 42 8.55 5.29 1.23
N LEU A 43 8.48 5.57 2.53
CA LEU A 43 7.26 6.07 3.16
C LEU A 43 7.13 7.57 2.93
N ALA A 44 6.02 7.97 2.30
CA ALA A 44 5.62 9.35 2.13
C ALA A 44 4.12 9.46 2.38
N SER A 45 3.72 10.39 3.25
CA SER A 45 2.32 10.65 3.57
C SER A 45 1.64 11.62 2.60
N SER A 46 2.43 12.28 1.73
CA SER A 46 1.92 13.23 0.74
C SER A 46 2.73 13.15 -0.55
N ILE A 47 2.10 13.58 -1.64
CA ILE A 47 2.72 13.80 -2.94
C ILE A 47 2.22 15.11 -3.52
N GLU A 48 3.10 15.79 -4.24
CA GLU A 48 2.75 16.99 -5.00
C GLU A 48 2.74 16.65 -6.50
N ILE A 49 1.64 17.00 -7.16
CA ILE A 49 1.49 16.93 -8.61
C ILE A 49 1.14 18.32 -9.14
N ARG A 50 1.56 18.61 -10.38
CA ARG A 50 1.32 19.89 -11.04
C ARG A 50 0.84 19.60 -12.44
N ALA A 51 -0.33 20.11 -12.79
CA ALA A 51 -0.93 19.93 -14.10
C ALA A 51 -1.58 21.23 -14.56
N ALA A 52 -1.68 21.43 -15.86
CA ALA A 52 -2.48 22.49 -16.43
C ALA A 52 -3.98 22.21 -16.25
N ARG A 53 -4.81 23.23 -16.51
CA ARG A 53 -6.26 23.04 -16.58
C ARG A 53 -6.59 22.06 -17.72
N ASN A 54 -7.41 21.06 -17.43
CA ASN A 54 -7.81 19.98 -18.35
C ASN A 54 -6.67 19.01 -18.74
N GLU A 55 -5.58 18.98 -17.97
CA GLU A 55 -4.54 17.96 -18.12
C GLU A 55 -4.81 16.76 -17.21
N PHE A 56 -4.46 15.57 -17.69
CA PHE A 56 -4.47 14.36 -16.88
C PHE A 56 -3.08 14.12 -16.30
N GLU A 57 -2.98 14.14 -14.98
CA GLU A 57 -1.77 13.76 -14.25
C GLU A 57 -2.08 12.61 -13.29
N SER A 58 -1.11 11.70 -13.13
CA SER A 58 -1.26 10.47 -12.37
C SER A 58 -0.19 10.32 -11.29
N PHE A 59 -0.57 9.60 -10.25
CA PHE A 59 0.34 9.13 -9.21
C PHE A 59 -0.13 7.76 -8.74
N GLN A 60 0.73 7.06 -8.00
CA GLN A 60 0.40 5.74 -7.47
C GLN A 60 0.27 5.80 -5.95
N VAL A 61 -0.70 5.04 -5.43
CA VAL A 61 -0.82 4.76 -3.99
C VAL A 61 -0.43 3.30 -3.79
N VAL A 62 0.61 3.07 -3.00
CA VAL A 62 1.12 1.73 -2.70
C VAL A 62 0.71 1.35 -1.29
N VAL A 63 0.09 0.17 -1.17
CA VAL A 63 -0.27 -0.44 0.11
C VAL A 63 0.68 -1.60 0.37
N THR A 64 1.44 -1.54 1.48
CA THR A 64 2.33 -2.62 1.90
C THR A 64 1.80 -3.27 3.17
N ALA A 65 1.84 -4.60 3.23
CA ALA A 65 1.47 -5.36 4.42
C ALA A 65 2.36 -6.61 4.54
N LYS A 66 2.59 -7.08 5.76
CA LYS A 66 3.35 -8.31 6.01
C LYS A 66 2.53 -9.58 5.77
N SER A 67 1.21 -9.47 5.76
CA SER A 67 0.27 -10.54 5.47
C SER A 67 -0.64 -10.15 4.30
N PRO A 68 -1.23 -11.13 3.59
CA PRO A 68 -2.17 -10.85 2.51
C PRO A 68 -3.37 -10.02 3.01
N LEU A 69 -3.64 -8.90 2.34
CA LEU A 69 -4.83 -8.09 2.59
C LEU A 69 -6.01 -8.61 1.77
N SER A 70 -7.18 -8.66 2.41
CA SER A 70 -8.47 -8.89 1.74
C SER A 70 -9.30 -7.61 1.79
N ALA A 71 -10.26 -7.46 0.86
CA ALA A 71 -11.21 -6.34 0.83
C ALA A 71 -10.62 -4.91 0.83
N VAL A 72 -9.44 -4.72 0.21
CA VAL A 72 -8.84 -3.38 0.05
C VAL A 72 -9.77 -2.48 -0.78
N THR A 73 -10.24 -1.39 -0.16
CA THR A 73 -11.14 -0.41 -0.77
C THR A 73 -10.47 0.96 -0.79
N VAL A 74 -10.57 1.67 -1.90
CA VAL A 74 -10.08 3.05 -2.05
C VAL A 74 -11.25 3.91 -2.50
N ILE A 75 -11.46 5.04 -1.83
CA ILE A 75 -12.54 5.98 -2.11
C ILE A 75 -11.91 7.27 -2.62
N ALA A 76 -12.29 7.71 -3.82
CA ALA A 76 -11.82 8.95 -4.39
C ALA A 76 -12.52 10.15 -3.70
N PRO A 77 -11.78 11.09 -3.10
CA PRO A 77 -12.37 12.25 -2.47
C PRO A 77 -12.70 13.34 -3.49
N THR A 78 -13.49 14.34 -3.08
CA THR A 78 -13.49 15.65 -3.77
C THR A 78 -12.23 16.40 -3.37
N LEU A 79 -11.47 16.91 -4.34
CA LEU A 79 -10.30 17.74 -4.07
C LEU A 79 -10.76 19.19 -3.88
N VAL A 80 -10.21 19.86 -2.87
CA VAL A 80 -10.53 21.25 -2.53
C VAL A 80 -9.27 22.09 -2.61
N LEU A 81 -9.36 23.27 -3.23
CA LEU A 81 -8.24 24.21 -3.26
C LEU A 81 -8.13 24.91 -1.90
N ASP A 82 -7.05 24.68 -1.16
CA ASP A 82 -6.73 25.36 0.10
C ASP A 82 -7.90 25.37 1.12
N GLY A 83 -8.71 24.30 1.14
CA GLY A 83 -9.89 24.19 2.00
C GLY A 83 -11.11 25.00 1.55
N SER A 84 -11.04 25.68 0.40
CA SER A 84 -12.16 26.40 -0.19
C SER A 84 -13.29 25.44 -0.60
N PRO A 85 -14.55 25.69 -0.19
CA PRO A 85 -15.68 24.88 -0.59
C PRO A 85 -16.16 25.15 -2.02
N THR A 86 -15.66 26.22 -2.68
CA THR A 86 -16.17 26.67 -3.99
C THR A 86 -15.27 26.27 -5.15
N THR A 87 -13.99 26.01 -4.90
CA THR A 87 -13.03 25.62 -5.93
C THR A 87 -12.64 24.17 -5.72
N THR A 88 -13.33 23.29 -6.44
CA THR A 88 -13.21 21.84 -6.24
C THR A 88 -12.97 21.08 -7.54
N ILE A 89 -12.30 19.93 -7.44
CA ILE A 89 -12.33 18.88 -8.46
C ILE A 89 -13.19 17.74 -7.90
N PRO A 90 -14.37 17.46 -8.48
CA PRO A 90 -15.25 16.43 -7.95
C PRO A 90 -14.66 15.03 -8.14
N SER A 91 -15.04 14.09 -7.27
CA SER A 91 -14.55 12.71 -7.34
C SER A 91 -14.86 12.00 -8.66
N SER A 92 -15.87 12.45 -9.40
CA SER A 92 -16.21 11.96 -10.75
C SER A 92 -15.11 12.20 -11.79
N GLU A 93 -14.23 13.17 -11.57
CA GLU A 93 -13.08 13.44 -12.44
C GLU A 93 -11.86 12.57 -12.08
N LEU A 94 -11.90 11.87 -10.95
CA LEU A 94 -10.84 10.98 -10.51
C LEU A 94 -11.11 9.55 -11.00
N ARG A 95 -10.07 8.91 -11.52
CA ARG A 95 -10.11 7.50 -11.95
C ARG A 95 -9.16 6.68 -11.11
N LEU A 96 -9.67 5.61 -10.51
CA LEU A 96 -8.89 4.68 -9.71
C LEU A 96 -8.64 3.41 -10.52
N TYR A 97 -7.38 3.00 -10.59
CA TYR A 97 -6.98 1.75 -11.21
C TYR A 97 -6.19 0.91 -10.22
N ARG A 98 -6.42 -0.40 -10.23
CA ARG A 98 -5.61 -1.36 -9.48
C ARG A 98 -4.54 -1.93 -10.40
N GLU A 99 -3.28 -1.61 -10.11
CA GLU A 99 -2.17 -2.19 -10.88
C GLU A 99 -1.99 -3.68 -10.57
N GLN A 100 -1.62 -4.43 -11.61
CA GLN A 100 -1.33 -5.87 -11.52
C GLN A 100 0.02 -6.16 -12.19
N ASN A 101 0.83 -6.98 -11.54
CA ASN A 101 2.08 -7.44 -12.12
C ASN A 101 1.79 -8.50 -13.19
N LEU A 102 2.16 -8.22 -14.43
CA LEU A 102 2.17 -9.22 -15.51
C LEU A 102 3.55 -9.87 -15.57
N TYR A 103 3.60 -11.18 -15.37
CA TYR A 103 4.82 -11.97 -15.52
C TYR A 103 4.91 -12.50 -16.96
N SER A 104 5.68 -11.83 -17.83
CA SER A 104 5.99 -12.35 -19.16
C SER A 104 7.25 -13.24 -19.09
N MET A 105 7.09 -14.55 -19.25
CA MET A 105 8.22 -15.46 -19.45
C MET A 105 8.64 -15.40 -20.93
N PHE A 106 9.79 -14.78 -21.22
CA PHE A 106 10.39 -14.86 -22.56
C PHE A 106 10.99 -16.25 -22.76
N GLN A 107 10.30 -17.12 -23.49
CA GLN A 107 10.91 -18.36 -23.97
C GLN A 107 11.89 -18.01 -25.09
N ARG A 108 13.20 -18.15 -24.80
CA ARG A 108 14.21 -18.17 -25.87
C ARG A 108 14.00 -19.45 -26.68
N VAL A 109 13.35 -19.34 -27.83
CA VAL A 109 13.30 -20.43 -28.81
C VAL A 109 14.70 -20.53 -29.43
N ASN A 110 15.53 -21.44 -28.90
CA ASN A 110 16.75 -21.87 -29.56
C ASN A 110 16.35 -22.70 -30.80
N ARG A 111 16.09 -22.04 -31.93
CA ARG A 111 16.06 -22.73 -33.24
C ARG A 111 17.48 -23.18 -33.55
N ARG A 112 17.82 -24.43 -33.20
CA ARG A 112 18.98 -25.10 -33.81
C ARG A 112 18.68 -25.22 -35.30
N ALA A 113 19.47 -24.54 -36.13
CA ALA A 113 19.49 -24.77 -37.56
C ALA A 113 19.85 -26.24 -37.78
N GLY A 114 18.93 -27.00 -38.39
CA GLY A 114 19.19 -28.39 -38.75
C GLY A 114 20.29 -28.46 -39.79
N THR A 115 21.34 -29.21 -39.47
CA THR A 115 22.33 -29.71 -40.44
C THR A 115 21.58 -30.46 -41.54
N ARG A 116 21.69 -30.00 -42.79
CA ARG A 116 21.33 -30.79 -43.96
C ARG A 116 22.47 -31.78 -44.20
N GLU A 117 22.21 -33.06 -43.96
CA GLU A 117 23.02 -34.13 -44.52
C GLU A 117 22.69 -34.25 -46.01
N THR A 118 23.73 -34.24 -46.84
CA THR A 118 23.71 -34.55 -48.27
C THR A 118 24.41 -35.88 -48.48
#